data_AF-A0ABD1H6U1-F1
#
_entry.id   AF-A0ABD1H6U1-F1
#
_cell.length_a   1.000
_cell.length_b   1.000
_cell.length_c   1.000
_cell.angle_alpha   90.00
_cell.angle_beta   90.00
_cell.angle_gamma   90.00
#
_symmetry.space_group_name_H-M   'P 1'
#
loop_
_entity.id
_entity.type
_entity.pdbx_description
1 polymer ?
#
loop_
_entity_poly.entity_id
_entity_poly.type
_entity_poly.pdbx_seq_one_letter_code
_entity_poly.pdbx_strand_id
1 'polypeptide(L)'
;MVTSPIMCLRYCLTESNYLLLLTMLQNLKERSSVKFDRMLRTGRTRLKNAYVWYLVCYFAISCDAADTNEINIWPMPVSVSFGSGKLHLSNAFELKTKGSKFADASGILKEAFSRTIDIVRSSHVVELDTSKVVPSLVLRGIHVVISSPSDELQYGTDESYKLYIPAHGNPIYACIEAKTVYGALHGLQTFSQICSYNLSTRGILVHQVPWTIVDQPRFSYRGLLIDTARHYQPLQVIKKIIDAMAYTKLNVLHWHIVDTQSFPLEIPSYPKLWDGSFTIFERYTIADAEEIVSYAKKRGIHVLAEIDIPGHAESWGFGYPSLWPSENCTGPLDVSNDFTFKLIDGILSDFSKIFKFKFVHLGGDEVDTSCWIITPRVRSWLHKQGMSDSDAYQYFVLRVQKLALSHGYEIINWEETFNHFGSKLNPQTVVHNWLGGGVAENVVKAGLRCIVSNQDKWYLDHYIRWQDFYSNEPLENITNHELHSRVLGGEVCMWGELIDAADIEQMVWPRAAAAAERMWTSYDKLAKDPNDVRSRLSHFRCLLNQRGIAAGPLEGLGLTRPFGPGSCYTK
;
A
#
# COMPACT_ATOMS: atom_id res chain seq x y z
N MET A 1 -73.24 -13.90 -6.97
CA MET A 1 -72.47 -14.78 -6.06
C MET A 1 -70.99 -14.52 -6.31
N VAL A 2 -70.31 -13.80 -5.43
CA VAL A 2 -68.84 -13.65 -5.45
C VAL A 2 -68.34 -13.94 -4.05
N THR A 3 -67.53 -14.98 -3.94
CA THR A 3 -66.86 -15.45 -2.73
C THR A 3 -65.68 -14.53 -2.37
N SER A 4 -65.44 -14.35 -1.07
CA SER A 4 -64.63 -13.29 -0.46
C SER A 4 -63.12 -13.64 -0.36
N PRO A 5 -62.19 -12.68 -0.49
CA PRO A 5 -60.73 -12.91 -0.53
C PRO A 5 -60.06 -13.05 0.86
N ILE A 6 -60.84 -13.05 1.94
CA ILE A 6 -60.32 -13.06 3.32
C ILE A 6 -59.67 -14.42 3.68
N MET A 7 -59.93 -15.48 2.90
CA MET A 7 -59.44 -16.82 3.19
C MET A 7 -57.99 -17.08 2.79
N CYS A 8 -57.34 -16.20 2.02
CA CYS A 8 -55.98 -16.42 1.48
C CYS A 8 -54.86 -15.95 2.42
N LEU A 9 -55.13 -15.06 3.38
CA LEU A 9 -54.13 -14.49 4.29
C LEU A 9 -53.72 -15.42 5.45
N ARG A 10 -54.42 -16.55 5.65
CA ARG A 10 -54.07 -17.53 6.69
C ARG A 10 -52.91 -18.46 6.33
N TYR A 11 -52.44 -18.49 5.09
CA TYR A 11 -51.45 -19.47 4.62
C TYR A 11 -50.02 -18.94 4.43
N CYS A 12 -49.75 -17.64 4.61
CA CYS A 12 -48.44 -17.04 4.28
C CYS A 12 -47.66 -16.37 5.42
N LEU A 13 -48.13 -16.42 6.68
CA LEU A 13 -47.43 -15.78 7.80
C LEU A 13 -47.30 -16.74 8.98
N THR A 14 -46.09 -16.85 9.54
CA THR A 14 -45.87 -17.49 10.84
C THR A 14 -46.57 -16.66 11.94
N GLU A 15 -47.13 -17.31 12.97
CA GLU A 15 -47.98 -16.64 13.98
C GLU A 15 -47.31 -15.41 14.64
N SER A 16 -45.99 -15.40 14.78
CA SER A 16 -45.24 -14.26 15.33
C SER A 16 -45.32 -12.99 14.46
N ASN A 17 -45.38 -13.12 13.13
CA ASN A 17 -45.45 -11.98 12.22
C ASN A 17 -46.87 -11.40 12.13
N TYR A 18 -47.90 -12.21 12.39
CA TYR A 18 -49.28 -11.75 12.45
C TYR A 18 -49.55 -10.93 13.72
N LEU A 19 -48.98 -11.36 14.85
CA LEU A 19 -49.06 -10.64 16.12
C LEU A 19 -48.35 -9.29 16.06
N LEU A 20 -47.16 -9.22 15.45
CA LEU A 20 -46.38 -7.97 15.29
C LEU A 20 -47.14 -6.92 14.47
N LEU A 21 -47.82 -7.36 13.41
CA LEU A 21 -48.63 -6.51 12.54
C LEU A 21 -49.83 -5.92 13.29
N LEU A 22 -50.49 -6.71 14.16
CA LEU A 22 -51.59 -6.26 15.00
C LEU A 22 -51.14 -5.23 16.04
N THR A 23 -49.99 -5.46 16.70
CA THR A 23 -49.44 -4.54 17.72
C THR A 23 -48.98 -3.20 17.10
N MET A 24 -48.48 -3.21 15.86
CA MET A 24 -48.13 -1.98 15.13
C MET A 24 -49.37 -1.21 14.67
N LEU A 25 -50.42 -1.91 14.21
CA LEU A 25 -51.69 -1.28 13.83
C LEU A 25 -52.41 -0.66 15.03
N GLN A 26 -52.27 -1.25 16.22
CA GLN A 26 -52.85 -0.73 17.46
C GLN A 26 -52.09 0.52 17.95
N ASN A 27 -50.76 0.55 17.86
CA ASN A 27 -49.92 1.71 18.18
C ASN A 27 -50.12 2.90 17.20
N LEU A 28 -50.38 2.62 15.92
CA LEU A 28 -50.70 3.65 14.93
C LEU A 28 -52.06 4.31 15.18
N LYS A 29 -52.99 3.59 15.82
CA LYS A 29 -54.32 4.11 16.17
C LYS A 29 -54.29 5.07 17.37
N GLU A 30 -53.31 4.92 18.26
CA GLU A 30 -53.17 5.77 19.46
C GLU A 30 -52.38 7.07 19.22
N ARG A 31 -51.53 7.14 18.19
CA ARG A 31 -50.65 8.31 17.94
C ARG A 31 -51.19 9.36 16.96
N SER A 32 -52.41 9.22 16.45
CA SER A 32 -52.95 10.13 15.43
C SER A 32 -54.33 10.71 15.77
N SER A 33 -54.52 11.22 16.99
CA SER A 33 -55.50 12.28 17.26
C SER A 33 -54.70 13.59 17.34
N VAL A 34 -54.71 14.49 16.36
CA VAL A 34 -55.66 15.62 16.28
C VAL A 34 -55.63 16.25 14.86
N LYS A 35 -54.85 15.72 13.90
CA LYS A 35 -54.77 16.27 12.53
C LYS A 35 -55.53 15.50 11.44
N PHE A 36 -56.11 14.35 11.75
CA PHE A 36 -56.77 13.48 10.75
C PHE A 36 -58.26 13.79 10.51
N ASP A 37 -58.92 14.50 11.44
CA ASP A 37 -60.37 14.73 11.39
C ASP A 37 -60.81 15.81 10.38
N ARG A 38 -59.87 16.63 9.90
CA ARG A 38 -60.17 17.67 8.91
C ARG A 38 -60.13 17.18 7.45
N MET A 39 -59.60 15.98 7.21
CA MET A 39 -59.47 15.40 5.86
C MET A 39 -60.58 14.40 5.51
N LEU A 40 -61.43 14.03 6.47
CA LEU A 40 -62.45 12.97 6.30
C LEU A 40 -63.81 13.45 5.79
N ARG A 41 -63.98 14.72 5.41
CA ARG A 41 -65.27 15.27 4.94
C ARG A 41 -65.45 15.37 3.42
N THR A 42 -64.51 14.90 2.61
CA THR A 42 -64.68 14.90 1.14
C THR A 42 -64.43 13.51 0.57
N GLY A 43 -65.52 12.83 0.24
CA GLY A 43 -65.52 11.44 -0.22
C GLY A 43 -64.77 11.25 -1.54
N ARG A 44 -63.77 10.36 -1.55
CA ARG A 44 -63.23 9.70 -2.75
C ARG A 44 -62.68 8.31 -2.38
N THR A 45 -63.53 7.30 -2.48
CA THR A 45 -63.24 5.88 -2.17
C THR A 45 -62.28 5.20 -3.17
N ARG A 46 -61.86 5.88 -4.25
CA ARG A 46 -60.86 5.37 -5.22
C ARG A 46 -59.39 5.56 -4.79
N LEU A 47 -59.09 6.42 -3.81
CA LEU A 47 -57.70 6.66 -3.37
C LEU A 47 -57.17 5.62 -2.37
N LYS A 48 -58.04 4.87 -1.69
CA LYS A 48 -57.63 3.88 -0.67
C LYS A 48 -56.90 2.67 -1.27
N ASN A 49 -57.37 2.16 -2.41
CA ASN A 49 -56.69 1.05 -3.09
C ASN A 49 -55.39 1.49 -3.77
N ALA A 50 -55.31 2.72 -4.27
CA ALA A 50 -54.09 3.26 -4.85
C ALA A 50 -52.97 3.43 -3.81
N TYR A 51 -53.28 3.91 -2.60
CA TYR A 51 -52.28 4.07 -1.53
C TYR A 51 -51.77 2.75 -0.95
N VAL A 52 -52.63 1.73 -0.86
CA VAL A 52 -52.23 0.39 -0.40
C VAL A 52 -51.38 -0.33 -1.46
N TRP A 53 -51.71 -0.20 -2.75
CA TRP A 53 -50.85 -0.68 -3.84
C TRP A 53 -49.54 0.11 -3.94
N TYR A 54 -49.55 1.43 -3.68
CA TYR A 54 -48.33 2.23 -3.64
C TYR A 54 -47.41 1.81 -2.49
N LEU A 55 -47.96 1.52 -1.30
CA LEU A 55 -47.20 1.02 -0.16
C LEU A 55 -46.71 -0.43 -0.36
N VAL A 56 -47.50 -1.31 -0.98
CA VAL A 56 -47.05 -2.67 -1.32
C VAL A 56 -45.99 -2.66 -2.42
N CYS A 57 -46.09 -1.78 -3.42
CA CYS A 57 -45.01 -1.58 -4.40
C CYS A 57 -43.77 -0.91 -3.78
N TYR A 58 -43.93 0.01 -2.81
CA TYR A 58 -42.79 0.60 -2.09
C TYR A 58 -42.09 -0.43 -1.20
N PHE A 59 -42.83 -1.35 -0.57
CA PHE A 59 -42.26 -2.42 0.24
C PHE A 59 -41.75 -3.62 -0.57
N ALA A 60 -42.32 -3.91 -1.75
CA ALA A 60 -41.82 -4.95 -2.66
C ALA A 60 -40.57 -4.49 -3.44
N ILE A 61 -40.24 -3.20 -3.45
CA ILE A 61 -38.98 -2.64 -3.98
C ILE A 61 -37.90 -2.55 -2.87
N SER A 62 -38.21 -2.91 -1.62
CA SER A 62 -37.30 -2.70 -0.47
C SER A 62 -36.64 -3.98 0.07
N CYS A 63 -36.62 -5.07 -0.69
CA CYS A 63 -35.93 -6.31 -0.30
C CYS A 63 -35.07 -6.93 -1.41
N ASP A 64 -34.75 -6.17 -2.46
CA ASP A 64 -33.52 -6.42 -3.20
C ASP A 64 -32.48 -5.46 -2.63
N ALA A 65 -31.45 -6.03 -1.99
CA ALA A 65 -30.26 -5.26 -1.64
C ALA A 65 -29.84 -4.49 -2.89
N ALA A 66 -29.76 -3.16 -2.80
CA ALA A 66 -29.35 -2.31 -3.91
C ALA A 66 -28.06 -2.88 -4.54
N ASP A 67 -28.20 -3.50 -5.72
CA ASP A 67 -27.07 -3.85 -6.57
C ASP A 67 -26.58 -2.52 -7.17
N THR A 68 -25.69 -1.84 -6.45
CA THR A 68 -25.00 -0.66 -6.96
C THR A 68 -23.94 -1.09 -7.99
N ASN A 69 -23.88 -0.38 -9.12
CA ASN A 69 -22.87 -0.52 -10.18
C ASN A 69 -21.46 -0.04 -9.76
N GLU A 70 -21.15 0.00 -8.46
CA GLU A 70 -19.91 0.57 -7.95
C GLU A 70 -18.81 -0.49 -7.84
N ILE A 71 -17.61 -0.17 -8.35
CA ILE A 71 -16.43 -1.03 -8.29
C ILE A 71 -15.61 -0.65 -7.05
N ASN A 72 -15.51 -1.56 -6.08
CA ASN A 72 -14.76 -1.36 -4.83
C ASN A 72 -13.35 -1.98 -4.88
N ILE A 73 -12.60 -1.65 -5.93
CA ILE A 73 -11.20 -2.08 -6.09
C ILE A 73 -10.27 -0.89 -5.85
N TRP A 74 -9.18 -1.15 -5.14
CA TRP A 74 -8.11 -0.20 -4.84
C TRP A 74 -6.72 -0.87 -4.92
N PRO A 75 -5.75 -0.34 -5.69
CA PRO A 75 -5.91 0.67 -6.74
C PRO A 75 -6.87 0.27 -7.87
N MET A 76 -7.49 1.25 -8.52
CA MET A 76 -8.32 1.04 -9.71
C MET A 76 -7.54 0.42 -10.88
N PRO A 77 -7.96 -0.73 -11.44
CA PRO A 77 -7.28 -1.33 -12.58
C PRO A 77 -7.38 -0.53 -13.88
N VAL A 78 -6.44 -0.77 -14.81
CA VAL A 78 -6.45 -0.16 -16.15
C VAL A 78 -7.75 -0.42 -16.92
N SER A 79 -8.24 -1.66 -16.88
CA SER A 79 -9.51 -2.06 -17.53
C SER A 79 -10.30 -3.01 -16.64
N VAL A 80 -11.59 -2.70 -16.47
CA VAL A 80 -12.54 -3.49 -15.68
C VAL A 80 -13.85 -3.62 -16.45
N SER A 81 -14.34 -4.85 -16.58
CA SER A 81 -15.68 -5.18 -17.06
C SER A 81 -16.31 -6.20 -16.10
N PHE A 82 -17.58 -6.00 -15.77
CA PHE A 82 -18.31 -6.82 -14.81
C PHE A 82 -19.77 -7.01 -15.24
N GLY A 83 -20.42 -8.05 -14.73
CA GLY A 83 -21.84 -8.34 -14.97
C GLY A 83 -22.70 -8.11 -13.74
N SER A 84 -23.83 -8.82 -13.66
CA SER A 84 -24.77 -8.75 -12.53
C SER A 84 -24.96 -10.08 -11.79
N GLY A 85 -24.26 -11.14 -12.24
CA GLY A 85 -24.37 -12.47 -11.64
C GLY A 85 -23.65 -12.57 -10.29
N LYS A 86 -23.86 -13.69 -9.59
CA LYS A 86 -23.29 -13.95 -8.26
C LYS A 86 -22.80 -15.40 -8.19
N LEU A 87 -21.63 -15.62 -7.60
CA LEU A 87 -21.09 -16.95 -7.31
C LEU A 87 -20.73 -17.09 -5.83
N HIS A 88 -20.81 -18.32 -5.31
CA HIS A 88 -20.35 -18.68 -3.99
C HIS A 88 -18.95 -19.31 -4.07
N LEU A 89 -18.05 -18.89 -3.19
CA LEU A 89 -16.73 -19.51 -3.07
C LEU A 89 -16.87 -20.91 -2.44
N SER A 90 -16.21 -21.91 -3.02
CA SER A 90 -16.12 -23.25 -2.43
C SER A 90 -15.43 -23.24 -1.06
N ASN A 91 -15.88 -24.09 -0.12
CA ASN A 91 -15.18 -24.31 1.16
C ASN A 91 -13.80 -24.95 0.91
N ALA A 92 -13.72 -25.89 -0.02
CA ALA A 92 -12.48 -26.45 -0.55
C ALA A 92 -12.07 -25.68 -1.82
N PHE A 93 -11.79 -24.38 -1.68
CA PHE A 93 -11.30 -23.57 -2.79
C PHE A 93 -9.87 -23.97 -3.13
N GLU A 94 -9.59 -24.32 -4.39
CA GLU A 94 -8.30 -24.88 -4.80
C GLU A 94 -7.53 -24.00 -5.78
N LEU A 95 -6.20 -24.11 -5.75
CA LEU A 95 -5.28 -23.53 -6.72
C LEU A 95 -4.94 -24.56 -7.81
N LYS A 96 -5.14 -24.19 -9.08
CA LYS A 96 -4.66 -24.94 -10.25
C LYS A 96 -3.57 -24.16 -10.97
N THR A 97 -2.54 -24.86 -11.43
CA THR A 97 -1.42 -24.26 -12.18
C THR A 97 -1.14 -24.96 -13.51
N LYS A 98 -2.07 -25.79 -14.00
CA LYS A 98 -1.89 -26.56 -15.24
C LYS A 98 -1.59 -25.63 -16.42
N GLY A 99 -0.50 -25.88 -17.15
CA GLY A 99 -0.10 -25.03 -18.28
C GLY A 99 0.72 -23.80 -17.91
N SER A 100 0.94 -23.53 -16.62
CA SER A 100 1.96 -22.58 -16.17
C SER A 100 3.36 -23.11 -16.46
N LYS A 101 4.29 -22.22 -16.85
CA LYS A 101 5.73 -22.54 -16.91
C LYS A 101 6.43 -22.38 -15.55
N PHE A 102 5.76 -21.72 -14.61
CA PHE A 102 6.26 -21.52 -13.25
C PHE A 102 5.96 -22.75 -12.39
N ALA A 103 7.01 -23.45 -11.95
CA ALA A 103 6.91 -24.66 -11.13
C ALA A 103 6.63 -24.38 -9.64
N ASP A 104 6.78 -23.13 -9.19
CA ASP A 104 6.61 -22.72 -7.79
C ASP A 104 7.52 -23.49 -6.81
N ALA A 105 8.79 -23.64 -7.17
CA ALA A 105 9.78 -24.34 -6.33
C ALA A 105 10.03 -23.62 -4.99
N SER A 106 9.97 -22.29 -4.97
CA SER A 106 10.09 -21.47 -3.76
C SER A 106 8.81 -21.42 -2.91
N GLY A 107 7.69 -21.94 -3.42
CA GLY A 107 6.39 -21.89 -2.74
C GLY A 107 5.72 -20.51 -2.73
N ILE A 108 6.29 -19.50 -3.38
CA ILE A 108 5.78 -18.12 -3.38
C ILE A 108 4.30 -18.02 -3.83
N LEU A 109 3.90 -18.77 -4.85
CA LEU A 109 2.53 -18.74 -5.37
C LEU A 109 1.57 -19.49 -4.44
N LYS A 110 1.95 -20.68 -3.97
CA LYS A 110 1.14 -21.44 -2.99
C LYS A 110 0.94 -20.67 -1.70
N GLU A 111 1.99 -20.07 -1.15
CA GLU A 111 1.89 -19.25 0.05
C GLU A 111 1.01 -18.02 -0.19
N ALA A 112 1.15 -17.35 -1.34
CA ALA A 112 0.30 -16.22 -1.69
C ALA A 112 -1.18 -16.60 -1.84
N PHE A 113 -1.47 -17.76 -2.43
CA PHE A 113 -2.81 -18.31 -2.51
C PHE A 113 -3.38 -18.56 -1.11
N SER A 114 -2.65 -19.26 -0.24
CA SER A 114 -3.09 -19.50 1.14
C SER A 114 -3.38 -18.20 1.88
N ARG A 115 -2.45 -17.24 1.85
CA ARG A 115 -2.65 -15.91 2.45
C ARG A 115 -3.89 -15.21 1.90
N THR A 116 -4.12 -15.28 0.59
CA THR A 116 -5.30 -14.68 -0.07
C THR A 116 -6.60 -15.30 0.45
N ILE A 117 -6.64 -16.62 0.65
CA ILE A 117 -7.82 -17.29 1.19
C ILE A 117 -8.01 -16.96 2.68
N ASP A 118 -6.92 -16.88 3.45
CA ASP A 118 -6.98 -16.51 4.86
C ASP A 118 -7.55 -15.10 5.05
N ILE A 119 -7.10 -14.11 4.27
CA ILE A 119 -7.64 -12.74 4.35
C ILE A 119 -9.09 -12.62 3.87
N VAL A 120 -9.49 -13.40 2.87
CA VAL A 120 -10.89 -13.42 2.39
C VAL A 120 -11.83 -14.01 3.45
N ARG A 121 -11.31 -14.91 4.30
CA ARG A 121 -12.06 -15.59 5.36
C ARG A 121 -11.82 -15.00 6.75
N SER A 122 -11.00 -13.97 6.91
CA SER A 122 -10.58 -13.47 8.23
C SER A 122 -11.71 -12.78 9.00
N SER A 123 -12.67 -12.18 8.30
CA SER A 123 -13.71 -11.35 8.93
C SER A 123 -14.75 -12.17 9.68
N HIS A 124 -15.03 -13.40 9.23
CA HIS A 124 -16.09 -14.24 9.78
C HIS A 124 -15.78 -15.73 9.60
N VAL A 125 -16.24 -16.56 10.54
CA VAL A 125 -16.26 -18.01 10.38
C VAL A 125 -17.14 -18.37 9.17
N VAL A 126 -16.57 -19.08 8.20
CA VAL A 126 -17.27 -19.50 6.98
C VAL A 126 -17.94 -20.85 7.22
N GLU A 127 -19.28 -20.85 7.19
CA GLU A 127 -20.14 -22.01 7.42
C GLU A 127 -21.09 -22.22 6.23
N LEU A 128 -20.61 -22.03 5.00
CA LEU A 128 -21.47 -22.15 3.83
C LEU A 128 -22.05 -23.56 3.73
N ASP A 129 -23.38 -23.64 3.84
CA ASP A 129 -24.14 -24.87 3.60
C ASP A 129 -24.28 -25.09 2.09
N THR A 130 -23.30 -25.78 1.51
CA THR A 130 -23.27 -26.08 0.08
C THR A 130 -24.47 -26.91 -0.41
N SER A 131 -25.22 -27.57 0.47
CA SER A 131 -26.45 -28.29 0.10
C SER A 131 -27.60 -27.35 -0.30
N LYS A 132 -27.54 -26.09 0.15
CA LYS A 132 -28.53 -25.05 -0.14
C LYS A 132 -28.13 -24.14 -1.30
N VAL A 133 -26.95 -24.34 -1.87
CA VAL A 133 -26.43 -23.57 -3.01
C VAL A 133 -26.53 -24.40 -4.28
N VAL A 134 -27.03 -23.79 -5.35
CA VAL A 134 -27.08 -24.44 -6.66
C VAL A 134 -25.63 -24.77 -7.10
N PRO A 135 -25.28 -26.03 -7.40
CA PRO A 135 -23.90 -26.42 -7.70
C PRO A 135 -23.26 -25.64 -8.87
N SER A 136 -24.08 -25.19 -9.83
CA SER A 136 -23.65 -24.36 -10.96
C SER A 136 -23.34 -22.90 -10.60
N LEU A 137 -23.52 -22.50 -9.34
CA LEU A 137 -23.15 -21.17 -8.82
C LEU A 137 -21.97 -21.23 -7.85
N VAL A 138 -21.25 -22.36 -7.80
CA VAL A 138 -20.09 -22.55 -6.93
C VAL A 138 -18.79 -22.35 -7.71
N LEU A 139 -18.00 -21.35 -7.33
CA LEU A 139 -16.64 -21.14 -7.81
C LEU A 139 -15.71 -22.11 -7.09
N ARG A 140 -15.21 -23.11 -7.82
CA ARG A 140 -14.44 -24.23 -7.25
C ARG A 140 -13.01 -23.87 -6.88
N GLY A 141 -12.39 -22.98 -7.65
CA GLY A 141 -11.00 -22.62 -7.45
C GLY A 141 -10.56 -21.51 -8.37
N ILE A 142 -9.25 -21.29 -8.38
CA ILE A 142 -8.58 -20.35 -9.27
C ILE A 142 -7.47 -21.08 -10.03
N HIS A 143 -7.43 -20.86 -11.34
CA HIS A 143 -6.40 -21.37 -12.22
C HIS A 143 -5.44 -20.23 -12.55
N VAL A 144 -4.18 -20.36 -12.13
CA VAL A 144 -3.12 -19.38 -12.38
C VAL A 144 -2.16 -19.92 -13.44
N VAL A 145 -1.94 -19.14 -14.50
CA VAL A 145 -1.00 -19.44 -15.58
C VAL A 145 0.07 -18.35 -15.63
N ILE A 146 1.31 -18.73 -15.33
CA ILE A 146 2.47 -17.83 -15.37
C ILE A 146 3.37 -18.24 -16.53
N SER A 147 3.73 -17.26 -17.38
CA SER A 147 4.51 -17.51 -18.60
C SER A 147 6.02 -17.60 -18.37
N SER A 148 6.55 -16.97 -17.32
CA SER A 148 7.95 -17.04 -16.91
C SER A 148 8.19 -18.20 -15.94
N PRO A 149 9.29 -18.96 -16.06
CA PRO A 149 9.68 -19.96 -15.08
C PRO A 149 10.40 -19.37 -13.85
N SER A 150 10.84 -18.11 -13.90
CA SER A 150 11.66 -17.46 -12.87
C SER A 150 10.82 -16.72 -11.83
N ASP A 151 11.27 -16.76 -10.57
CA ASP A 151 10.82 -15.92 -9.45
C ASP A 151 11.91 -14.93 -8.99
N GLU A 152 12.82 -14.54 -9.88
CA GLU A 152 13.74 -13.45 -9.59
C GLU A 152 12.98 -12.12 -9.55
N LEU A 153 13.15 -11.38 -8.46
CA LEU A 153 12.57 -10.06 -8.28
C LEU A 153 13.62 -9.00 -8.64
N GLN A 154 13.56 -8.50 -9.87
CA GLN A 154 14.46 -7.45 -10.36
C GLN A 154 13.69 -6.15 -10.58
N TYR A 155 14.40 -5.01 -10.55
CA TYR A 155 13.77 -3.74 -10.92
C TYR A 155 13.24 -3.81 -12.36
N GLY A 156 12.00 -3.37 -12.57
CA GLY A 156 11.32 -3.47 -13.88
C GLY A 156 10.74 -4.85 -14.18
N THR A 157 10.64 -5.73 -13.17
CA THR A 157 9.87 -6.97 -13.26
C THR A 157 8.45 -6.68 -13.73
N ASP A 158 7.95 -7.50 -14.64
CA ASP A 158 6.61 -7.32 -15.21
C ASP A 158 5.54 -7.71 -14.19
N GLU A 159 4.76 -6.72 -13.77
CA GLU A 159 3.71 -6.83 -12.75
C GLU A 159 2.30 -6.90 -13.37
N SER A 160 2.20 -7.09 -14.69
CA SER A 160 0.91 -7.13 -15.39
C SER A 160 0.18 -8.46 -15.19
N TYR A 161 -1.15 -8.39 -15.18
CA TYR A 161 -2.01 -9.57 -15.09
C TYR A 161 -3.35 -9.37 -15.78
N LYS A 162 -4.00 -10.50 -16.08
CA LYS A 162 -5.41 -10.57 -16.46
C LYS A 162 -6.14 -11.47 -15.47
N LEU A 163 -7.26 -11.00 -14.94
CA LEU A 163 -8.15 -11.78 -14.08
C LEU A 163 -9.50 -11.93 -14.77
N TYR A 164 -9.93 -13.18 -14.95
CA TYR A 164 -11.24 -13.52 -15.49
C TYR A 164 -12.02 -14.38 -14.49
N ILE A 165 -13.25 -13.98 -14.16
CA ILE A 165 -14.17 -14.78 -13.34
C ILE A 165 -15.43 -15.01 -14.16
N PRO A 166 -15.68 -16.23 -14.69
CA PRO A 166 -16.86 -16.50 -15.51
C PRO A 166 -18.15 -16.48 -14.68
N ALA A 167 -19.29 -16.26 -15.34
CA ALA A 167 -20.62 -16.38 -14.70
C ALA A 167 -21.15 -17.82 -14.68
N HIS A 168 -20.69 -18.65 -15.62
CA HIS A 168 -21.15 -20.02 -15.83
C HIS A 168 -19.98 -20.94 -16.16
N GLY A 169 -20.15 -22.23 -15.89
CA GLY A 169 -19.18 -23.27 -16.20
C GLY A 169 -19.48 -24.54 -15.40
N ASN A 170 -18.87 -25.65 -15.78
CA ASN A 170 -19.01 -26.90 -15.05
C ASN A 170 -17.73 -27.75 -15.17
N PRO A 171 -16.83 -27.74 -14.17
CA PRO A 171 -16.76 -26.85 -12.99
C PRO A 171 -16.35 -25.40 -13.31
N ILE A 172 -16.64 -24.45 -12.40
CA ILE A 172 -16.30 -23.02 -12.55
C ILE A 172 -14.95 -22.72 -11.86
N TYR A 173 -14.02 -22.11 -12.59
CA TYR A 173 -12.75 -21.57 -12.07
C TYR A 173 -12.58 -20.13 -12.48
N ALA A 174 -12.03 -19.31 -11.59
CA ALA A 174 -11.43 -18.03 -11.97
C ALA A 174 -10.09 -18.31 -12.67
N CYS A 175 -9.66 -17.43 -13.57
CA CYS A 175 -8.39 -17.53 -14.27
C CYS A 175 -7.54 -16.29 -14.02
N ILE A 176 -6.27 -16.47 -13.65
CA ILE A 176 -5.26 -15.42 -13.66
C ILE A 176 -4.20 -15.80 -14.68
N GLU A 177 -3.96 -14.90 -15.63
CA GLU A 177 -2.82 -14.99 -16.55
C GLU A 177 -1.84 -13.86 -16.24
N ALA A 178 -0.57 -14.20 -16.06
CA ALA A 178 0.48 -13.22 -15.80
C ALA A 178 1.78 -13.61 -16.49
N LYS A 179 2.64 -12.62 -16.77
CA LYS A 179 3.97 -12.90 -17.31
C LYS A 179 4.88 -13.47 -16.23
N THR A 180 4.87 -12.89 -15.03
CA THR A 180 5.67 -13.31 -13.89
C THR A 180 4.78 -13.71 -12.72
N VAL A 181 5.37 -14.35 -11.70
CA VAL A 181 4.64 -14.66 -10.47
C VAL A 181 4.14 -13.39 -9.76
N TYR A 182 4.85 -12.27 -9.89
CA TYR A 182 4.51 -11.01 -9.24
C TYR A 182 3.24 -10.37 -9.83
N GLY A 183 3.04 -10.45 -11.14
CA GLY A 183 1.74 -10.11 -11.74
C GLY A 183 0.61 -11.01 -11.19
N ALA A 184 0.87 -12.30 -11.00
CA ALA A 184 -0.12 -13.20 -10.40
C ALA A 184 -0.44 -12.85 -8.93
N LEU A 185 0.55 -12.39 -8.15
CA LEU A 185 0.32 -11.89 -6.78
C LEU A 185 -0.64 -10.69 -6.78
N HIS A 186 -0.46 -9.74 -7.69
CA HIS A 186 -1.36 -8.59 -7.86
C HIS A 186 -2.76 -9.01 -8.30
N GLY A 187 -2.86 -10.02 -9.17
CA GLY A 187 -4.14 -10.62 -9.57
C GLY A 187 -4.88 -11.29 -8.42
N LEU A 188 -4.16 -12.01 -7.54
CA LEU A 188 -4.73 -12.59 -6.32
C LEU A 188 -5.18 -11.50 -5.35
N GLN A 189 -4.40 -10.42 -5.21
CA GLN A 189 -4.80 -9.28 -4.39
C GLN A 189 -6.07 -8.62 -4.92
N THR A 190 -6.20 -8.42 -6.22
CA THR A 190 -7.44 -7.88 -6.82
C THR A 190 -8.61 -8.86 -6.64
N PHE A 191 -8.41 -10.16 -6.83
CA PHE A 191 -9.42 -11.19 -6.55
C PHE A 191 -9.93 -11.13 -5.10
N SER A 192 -9.03 -10.90 -4.13
CA SER A 192 -9.40 -10.80 -2.71
C SER A 192 -10.39 -9.67 -2.42
N GLN A 193 -10.33 -8.57 -3.18
CA GLN A 193 -11.19 -7.38 -2.99
C GLN A 193 -12.58 -7.56 -3.59
N ILE A 194 -12.72 -8.47 -4.56
CA ILE A 194 -14.02 -8.80 -5.18
C ILE A 194 -14.82 -9.77 -4.28
N CYS A 195 -14.12 -10.53 -3.43
CA CYS A 195 -14.74 -11.43 -2.46
C CYS A 195 -15.36 -10.65 -1.30
N SER A 196 -16.57 -11.04 -0.89
CA SER A 196 -17.25 -10.44 0.27
C SER A 196 -17.99 -11.51 1.08
N TYR A 197 -18.04 -11.36 2.40
CA TYR A 197 -18.79 -12.27 3.26
C TYR A 197 -20.28 -11.92 3.24
N ASN A 198 -21.13 -12.93 3.12
CA ASN A 198 -22.57 -12.78 3.11
C ASN A 198 -23.20 -13.39 4.38
N LEU A 199 -23.81 -12.55 5.21
CA LEU A 199 -24.41 -12.95 6.48
C LEU A 199 -25.57 -13.95 6.33
N SER A 200 -26.36 -13.84 5.25
CA SER A 200 -27.53 -14.70 5.03
C SER A 200 -27.12 -16.14 4.71
N THR A 201 -26.11 -16.32 3.85
CA THR A 201 -25.62 -17.63 3.42
C THR A 201 -24.43 -18.14 4.24
N ARG A 202 -23.87 -17.29 5.11
CA ARG A 202 -22.67 -17.56 5.92
C ARG A 202 -21.46 -18.02 5.10
N GLY A 203 -21.40 -17.56 3.85
CA GLY A 203 -20.36 -17.91 2.89
C GLY A 203 -19.75 -16.68 2.23
N ILE A 204 -18.70 -16.93 1.45
CA ILE A 204 -18.06 -15.90 0.63
C ILE A 204 -18.78 -15.83 -0.72
N LEU A 205 -19.14 -14.61 -1.12
CA LEU A 205 -19.74 -14.26 -2.40
C LEU A 205 -18.78 -13.48 -3.28
N VAL A 206 -18.84 -13.79 -4.57
CA VAL A 206 -18.29 -12.99 -5.66
C VAL A 206 -19.47 -12.41 -6.42
N HIS A 207 -19.74 -11.13 -6.21
CA HIS A 207 -20.81 -10.40 -6.91
C HIS A 207 -20.34 -9.96 -8.31
N GLN A 208 -21.27 -9.48 -9.15
CA GLN A 208 -20.99 -8.83 -10.43
C GLN A 208 -20.23 -9.71 -11.45
N VAL A 209 -20.40 -11.03 -11.43
CA VAL A 209 -19.83 -11.90 -12.46
C VAL A 209 -20.61 -11.76 -13.80
N PRO A 210 -19.96 -11.94 -14.97
CA PRO A 210 -18.55 -12.26 -15.14
C PRO A 210 -17.64 -11.05 -14.95
N TRP A 211 -16.45 -11.25 -14.37
CA TRP A 211 -15.40 -10.23 -14.32
C TRP A 211 -14.37 -10.45 -15.41
N THR A 212 -13.93 -9.37 -16.04
CA THR A 212 -12.73 -9.31 -16.87
C THR A 212 -11.92 -8.08 -16.45
N ILE A 213 -10.72 -8.30 -15.92
CA ILE A 213 -9.82 -7.26 -15.46
C ILE A 213 -8.49 -7.44 -16.19
N VAL A 214 -7.97 -6.35 -16.75
CA VAL A 214 -6.62 -6.27 -17.31
C VAL A 214 -5.91 -5.11 -16.64
N ASP A 215 -4.74 -5.37 -16.09
CA ASP A 215 -4.11 -4.42 -15.18
C ASP A 215 -2.59 -4.49 -15.20
N GLN A 216 -1.96 -3.36 -14.91
CA GLN A 216 -0.52 -3.17 -14.82
C GLN A 216 -0.24 -1.82 -14.13
N PRO A 217 0.91 -1.66 -13.44
CA PRO A 217 1.24 -0.39 -12.82
C PRO A 217 1.63 0.69 -13.84
N ARG A 218 1.33 1.95 -13.51
CA ARG A 218 1.78 3.15 -14.22
C ARG A 218 3.28 3.40 -14.01
N PHE A 219 3.78 3.26 -12.79
CA PHE A 219 5.19 3.43 -12.46
C PHE A 219 5.82 2.15 -11.90
N SER A 220 7.09 1.96 -12.25
CA SER A 220 7.88 0.79 -11.84
C SER A 220 8.37 0.85 -10.38
N TYR A 221 8.56 2.05 -9.83
CA TYR A 221 8.97 2.28 -8.46
C TYR A 221 7.81 2.87 -7.66
N ARG A 222 7.35 2.17 -6.62
CA ARG A 222 6.23 2.58 -5.77
C ARG A 222 6.61 2.34 -4.32
N GLY A 223 7.27 3.33 -3.75
CA GLY A 223 7.97 3.23 -2.48
C GLY A 223 7.13 3.59 -1.26
N LEU A 224 7.53 3.02 -0.12
CA LEU A 224 7.21 3.50 1.22
C LEU A 224 8.51 3.47 2.04
N LEU A 225 8.93 4.63 2.54
CA LEU A 225 10.01 4.74 3.51
C LEU A 225 9.48 4.49 4.93
N ILE A 226 10.21 3.67 5.68
CA ILE A 226 10.11 3.60 7.14
C ILE A 226 11.47 3.89 7.77
N ASP A 227 11.44 4.69 8.82
CA ASP A 227 12.60 5.02 9.64
C ASP A 227 12.62 4.13 10.89
N THR A 228 13.72 3.39 11.05
CA THR A 228 13.95 2.52 12.21
C THR A 228 15.10 2.98 13.10
N ALA A 229 15.66 4.15 12.79
CA ALA A 229 16.80 4.72 13.48
C ALA A 229 16.38 5.74 14.54
N ARG A 230 15.37 6.57 14.24
CA ARG A 230 14.83 7.55 15.20
C ARG A 230 14.04 6.86 16.31
N HIS A 231 13.28 5.82 15.97
CA HIS A 231 12.69 4.86 16.90
C HIS A 231 12.76 3.44 16.32
N TYR A 232 13.07 2.47 17.18
CA TYR A 232 13.17 1.06 16.77
C TYR A 232 11.81 0.47 16.39
N GLN A 233 11.76 -0.28 15.28
CA GLN A 233 10.56 -0.98 14.81
C GLN A 233 10.71 -2.50 14.93
N PRO A 234 9.90 -3.20 15.75
CA PRO A 234 9.97 -4.66 15.83
C PRO A 234 9.71 -5.32 14.47
N LEU A 235 10.33 -6.47 14.20
CA LEU A 235 10.19 -7.18 12.91
C LEU A 235 8.74 -7.47 12.54
N GLN A 236 7.87 -7.75 13.51
CA GLN A 236 6.46 -8.00 13.25
C GLN A 236 5.75 -6.75 12.72
N VAL A 237 6.14 -5.56 13.19
CA VAL A 237 5.62 -4.29 12.68
C VAL A 237 6.07 -4.06 11.24
N ILE A 238 7.35 -4.26 10.94
CA ILE A 238 7.89 -4.17 9.57
C ILE A 238 7.16 -5.16 8.64
N LYS A 239 6.95 -6.41 9.07
CA LYS A 239 6.19 -7.42 8.30
C LYS A 239 4.74 -7.01 8.03
N LYS A 240 4.05 -6.40 9.00
CA LYS A 240 2.70 -5.86 8.79
C LYS A 240 2.67 -4.70 7.80
N ILE A 241 3.67 -3.82 7.83
CA ILE A 241 3.81 -2.76 6.83
C ILE A 241 3.97 -3.39 5.44
N ILE A 242 4.82 -4.41 5.29
CA ILE A 242 5.00 -5.15 4.03
C ILE A 242 3.69 -5.83 3.57
N ASP A 243 2.91 -6.42 4.49
CA ASP A 243 1.58 -6.96 4.16
C ASP A 243 0.65 -5.88 3.59
N ALA A 244 0.59 -4.72 4.23
CA ALA A 244 -0.27 -3.61 3.79
C ALA A 244 0.21 -2.95 2.48
N MET A 245 1.52 -2.88 2.26
CA MET A 245 2.12 -2.51 0.97
C MET A 245 1.68 -3.46 -0.14
N ALA A 246 1.70 -4.77 0.11
CA ALA A 246 1.22 -5.77 -0.84
C ALA A 246 -0.28 -5.58 -1.13
N TYR A 247 -1.07 -5.23 -0.11
CA TYR A 247 -2.49 -4.96 -0.29
C TYR A 247 -2.78 -3.74 -1.18
N THR A 248 -1.89 -2.75 -1.16
CA THR A 248 -1.98 -1.51 -1.94
C THR A 248 -1.19 -1.54 -3.24
N LYS A 249 -0.48 -2.64 -3.51
CA LYS A 249 0.40 -2.84 -4.66
C LYS A 249 1.61 -1.89 -4.71
N LEU A 250 2.06 -1.39 -3.55
CA LEU A 250 3.40 -0.81 -3.41
C LEU A 250 4.46 -1.93 -3.53
N ASN A 251 5.65 -1.61 -4.03
CA ASN A 251 6.67 -2.62 -4.39
C ASN A 251 8.10 -2.31 -3.94
N VAL A 252 8.34 -1.21 -3.23
CA VAL A 252 9.65 -0.92 -2.63
C VAL A 252 9.45 -0.52 -1.17
N LEU A 253 10.03 -1.28 -0.26
CA LEU A 253 10.24 -0.87 1.13
C LEU A 253 11.57 -0.15 1.16
N HIS A 254 11.54 1.16 1.33
CA HIS A 254 12.73 1.93 1.62
C HIS A 254 12.96 1.87 3.13
N TRP A 255 13.97 1.09 3.52
CA TRP A 255 14.32 0.91 4.92
C TRP A 255 15.42 1.92 5.25
N HIS A 256 15.04 2.99 5.92
CA HIS A 256 15.95 3.95 6.52
C HIS A 256 16.42 3.38 7.86
N ILE A 257 17.56 2.67 7.82
CA ILE A 257 17.93 1.71 8.86
C ILE A 257 18.70 2.39 10.00
N VAL A 258 19.54 3.38 9.69
CA VAL A 258 20.47 4.04 10.60
C VAL A 258 20.41 5.55 10.40
N ASP A 259 20.62 6.29 11.48
CA ASP A 259 20.68 7.77 11.51
C ASP A 259 21.49 8.20 12.75
N THR A 260 21.54 9.50 13.03
CA THR A 260 22.10 10.17 14.20
C THR A 260 21.76 9.45 15.50
N GLN A 261 20.48 9.09 15.68
CA GLN A 261 19.94 8.60 16.95
C GLN A 261 20.31 7.15 17.23
N SER A 262 20.38 6.28 16.22
CA SER A 262 20.78 4.90 16.44
C SER A 262 21.33 4.16 15.22
N PHE A 263 22.16 3.15 15.51
CA PHE A 263 22.69 2.18 14.57
C PHE A 263 22.24 0.76 14.96
N PRO A 264 21.01 0.33 14.62
CA PRO A 264 20.44 -0.93 15.09
C PRO A 264 20.88 -2.16 14.27
N LEU A 265 21.36 -2.01 13.04
CA LEU A 265 21.70 -3.13 12.16
C LEU A 265 23.10 -3.71 12.45
N GLU A 266 23.20 -5.03 12.45
CA GLU A 266 24.46 -5.75 12.51
C GLU A 266 25.26 -5.59 11.21
N ILE A 267 26.53 -5.18 11.31
CA ILE A 267 27.49 -5.16 10.19
C ILE A 267 28.66 -6.08 10.54
N PRO A 268 28.71 -7.32 10.01
CA PRO A 268 29.75 -8.29 10.35
C PRO A 268 31.18 -7.80 10.15
N SER A 269 31.43 -7.00 9.11
CA SER A 269 32.75 -6.42 8.84
C SER A 269 33.16 -5.36 9.88
N TYR A 270 32.18 -4.74 10.55
CA TYR A 270 32.38 -3.64 11.50
C TYR A 270 31.46 -3.77 12.72
N PRO A 271 31.66 -4.81 13.56
CA PRO A 271 30.69 -5.21 14.57
C PRO A 271 30.48 -4.19 15.69
N LYS A 272 31.41 -3.24 15.88
CA LYS A 272 31.24 -2.18 16.89
C LYS A 272 30.23 -1.11 16.49
N LEU A 273 29.79 -1.03 15.24
CA LEU A 273 28.74 -0.08 14.83
C LEU A 273 27.47 -0.29 15.68
N TRP A 274 27.24 -1.52 16.15
CA TRP A 274 26.13 -1.85 17.04
C TRP A 274 26.17 -1.15 18.40
N ASP A 275 27.32 -0.64 18.83
CA ASP A 275 27.42 0.15 20.06
C ASP A 275 26.64 1.47 19.94
N GLY A 276 26.24 1.88 18.72
CA GLY A 276 25.31 2.97 18.45
C GLY A 276 23.83 2.61 18.52
N SER A 277 23.43 1.37 18.83
CA SER A 277 22.01 1.02 19.04
C SER A 277 21.46 1.57 20.36
N PHE A 278 20.14 1.80 20.47
CA PHE A 278 19.51 2.19 21.73
C PHE A 278 19.81 1.23 22.89
N THR A 279 19.60 -0.07 22.67
CA THR A 279 19.90 -1.13 23.64
C THR A 279 20.30 -2.42 22.91
N ILE A 280 20.79 -3.42 23.66
CA ILE A 280 21.10 -4.74 23.09
C ILE A 280 19.86 -5.50 22.56
N PHE A 281 18.64 -5.06 22.89
CA PHE A 281 17.39 -5.70 22.46
C PHE A 281 16.74 -4.99 21.26
N GLU A 282 17.19 -3.79 20.94
CA GLU A 282 16.67 -2.95 19.85
C GLU A 282 17.66 -2.97 18.69
N ARG A 283 17.84 -4.18 18.16
CA ARG A 283 18.89 -4.53 17.23
C ARG A 283 18.35 -5.48 16.16
N TYR A 284 18.82 -5.31 14.92
CA TYR A 284 18.55 -6.22 13.82
C TYR A 284 19.80 -7.02 13.49
N THR A 285 19.73 -8.34 13.63
CA THR A 285 20.79 -9.24 13.15
C THR A 285 20.77 -9.37 11.64
N ILE A 286 21.83 -9.94 11.05
CA ILE A 286 21.83 -10.30 9.62
C ILE A 286 20.68 -11.25 9.29
N ALA A 287 20.38 -12.22 10.16
CA ALA A 287 19.28 -13.15 9.96
C ALA A 287 17.92 -12.43 9.94
N ASP A 288 17.76 -11.38 10.75
CA ASP A 288 16.55 -10.56 10.76
C ASP A 288 16.39 -9.79 9.44
N ALA A 289 17.48 -9.19 8.94
CA ALA A 289 17.48 -8.50 7.65
C ALA A 289 17.18 -9.46 6.48
N GLU A 290 17.80 -10.66 6.47
CA GLU A 290 17.53 -11.71 5.48
C GLU A 290 16.06 -12.18 5.53
N GLU A 291 15.49 -12.33 6.73
CA GLU A 291 14.08 -12.67 6.91
C GLU A 291 13.17 -11.58 6.35
N ILE A 292 13.44 -10.29 6.59
CA ILE A 292 12.67 -9.17 6.03
C ILE A 292 12.76 -9.15 4.49
N VAL A 293 13.96 -9.30 3.93
CA VAL A 293 14.16 -9.35 2.47
C VAL A 293 13.40 -10.53 1.85
N SER A 294 13.48 -11.72 2.45
CA SER A 294 12.77 -12.91 1.99
C SER A 294 11.24 -12.73 2.09
N TYR A 295 10.77 -12.19 3.21
CA TYR A 295 9.35 -11.96 3.48
C TYR A 295 8.74 -10.93 2.50
N ALA A 296 9.49 -9.87 2.19
CA ALA A 296 9.15 -8.86 1.20
C ALA A 296 9.14 -9.44 -0.23
N LYS A 297 10.17 -10.22 -0.60
CA LYS A 297 10.23 -10.89 -1.92
C LYS A 297 9.01 -11.77 -2.16
N LYS A 298 8.54 -12.50 -1.15
CA LYS A 298 7.33 -13.35 -1.23
C LYS A 298 6.03 -12.58 -1.47
N ARG A 299 6.08 -11.25 -1.42
CA ARG A 299 4.98 -10.31 -1.69
C ARG A 299 5.26 -9.39 -2.89
N GLY A 300 6.36 -9.62 -3.61
CA GLY A 300 6.76 -8.76 -4.73
C GLY A 300 7.27 -7.39 -4.31
N ILE A 301 7.79 -7.28 -3.09
CA ILE A 301 8.35 -6.03 -2.56
C ILE A 301 9.87 -6.14 -2.52
N HIS A 302 10.54 -5.17 -3.13
CA HIS A 302 11.98 -4.95 -2.97
C HIS A 302 12.27 -4.32 -1.62
N VAL A 303 13.43 -4.60 -1.04
CA VAL A 303 13.96 -3.86 0.11
C VAL A 303 15.12 -3.00 -0.39
N LEU A 304 14.91 -1.68 -0.39
CA LEU A 304 15.92 -0.67 -0.61
C LEU A 304 16.53 -0.33 0.75
N ALA A 305 17.78 -0.70 0.98
CA ALA A 305 18.49 -0.32 2.19
C ALA A 305 19.07 1.08 2.05
N GLU A 306 18.93 1.88 3.10
CA GLU A 306 19.58 3.16 3.25
C GLU A 306 20.58 3.17 4.39
N ILE A 307 21.73 3.77 4.10
CA ILE A 307 22.69 4.28 5.07
C ILE A 307 22.96 5.73 4.70
N ASP A 308 22.37 6.66 5.44
CA ASP A 308 22.51 8.07 5.13
C ASP A 308 23.90 8.58 5.53
N ILE A 309 24.62 9.15 4.54
CA ILE A 309 25.99 9.60 4.66
C ILE A 309 26.29 10.76 3.67
N PRO A 310 27.14 11.73 4.04
CA PRO A 310 27.92 11.78 5.26
C PRO A 310 27.16 12.35 6.46
N GLY A 311 26.00 13.00 6.27
CA GLY A 311 25.16 13.50 7.36
C GLY A 311 24.58 12.37 8.22
N HIS A 312 23.76 12.73 9.20
CA HIS A 312 22.96 11.75 9.95
C HIS A 312 23.75 10.56 10.55
N ALA A 313 25.00 10.79 10.99
CA ALA A 313 25.93 9.71 11.29
C ALA A 313 26.47 9.70 12.72
N GLU A 314 25.86 10.44 13.66
CA GLU A 314 26.34 10.49 15.05
C GLU A 314 26.44 9.09 15.68
N SER A 315 25.40 8.25 15.52
CA SER A 315 25.37 6.90 16.10
C SER A 315 26.56 6.01 15.69
N TRP A 316 27.16 6.25 14.53
CA TRP A 316 28.24 5.43 13.97
C TRP A 316 29.51 5.55 14.81
N GLY A 317 29.76 6.75 15.37
CA GLY A 317 30.99 7.04 16.10
C GLY A 317 31.03 6.46 17.51
N PHE A 318 29.90 5.99 18.09
CA PHE A 318 29.95 5.28 19.38
C PHE A 318 30.79 4.00 19.30
N GLY A 319 30.68 3.27 18.19
CA GLY A 319 31.51 2.09 17.92
C GLY A 319 32.91 2.41 17.40
N TYR A 320 32.99 3.45 16.57
CA TYR A 320 34.22 3.86 15.89
C TYR A 320 34.43 5.39 15.99
N PRO A 321 34.91 5.92 17.12
CA PRO A 321 34.96 7.37 17.35
C PRO A 321 35.79 8.16 16.33
N SER A 322 36.72 7.51 15.64
CA SER A 322 37.50 8.11 14.55
C SER A 322 36.68 8.49 13.31
N LEU A 323 35.41 8.07 13.23
CA LEU A 323 34.48 8.48 12.19
C LEU A 323 33.99 9.90 12.38
N TRP A 324 33.97 10.41 13.61
CA TRP A 324 33.64 11.81 13.86
C TRP A 324 34.83 12.71 13.51
N PRO A 325 34.59 13.86 12.83
CA PRO A 325 35.60 14.91 12.70
C PRO A 325 36.25 15.25 14.05
N SER A 326 35.45 15.42 15.10
CA SER A 326 35.87 15.55 16.50
C SER A 326 34.71 15.25 17.48
N GLU A 327 34.99 15.16 18.78
CA GLU A 327 33.98 14.90 19.83
C GLU A 327 32.86 15.95 19.91
N ASN A 328 33.10 17.18 19.44
CA ASN A 328 32.11 18.26 19.41
C ASN A 328 31.39 18.38 18.06
N CYS A 329 31.61 17.40 17.18
CA CYS A 329 31.38 17.53 15.75
C CYS A 329 31.08 16.13 15.22
N THR A 330 29.90 15.62 15.60
CA THR A 330 29.51 14.22 15.47
C THR A 330 28.50 13.97 14.36
N GLY A 331 27.84 15.01 13.84
CA GLY A 331 26.81 14.91 12.82
C GLY A 331 27.32 14.31 11.50
N PRO A 332 28.25 14.96 10.79
CA PRO A 332 28.77 14.42 9.55
C PRO A 332 29.98 13.50 9.77
N LEU A 333 30.12 12.45 8.96
CA LEU A 333 31.31 11.62 8.89
C LEU A 333 32.55 12.43 8.49
N ASP A 334 33.72 12.00 8.98
CA ASP A 334 34.99 12.63 8.68
C ASP A 334 35.47 12.28 7.26
N VAL A 335 35.31 13.26 6.36
CA VAL A 335 35.76 13.23 4.96
C VAL A 335 37.28 13.11 4.80
N SER A 336 38.07 13.50 5.80
CA SER A 336 39.54 13.48 5.73
C SER A 336 40.15 12.14 6.14
N ASN A 337 39.36 11.24 6.72
CA ASN A 337 39.84 9.96 7.25
C ASN A 337 39.58 8.82 6.25
N ASP A 338 40.65 8.18 5.77
CA ASP A 338 40.53 7.04 4.86
C ASP A 338 39.84 5.82 5.50
N PHE A 339 39.83 5.73 6.84
CA PHE A 339 39.07 4.69 7.53
C PHE A 339 37.55 4.82 7.28
N THR A 340 37.03 6.04 7.16
CA THR A 340 35.62 6.30 6.83
C THR A 340 35.21 5.58 5.54
N PHE A 341 35.99 5.74 4.48
CA PHE A 341 35.70 5.11 3.19
C PHE A 341 35.92 3.60 3.20
N LYS A 342 36.89 3.08 3.97
CA LYS A 342 37.07 1.63 4.14
C LYS A 342 35.87 1.01 4.87
N LEU A 343 35.35 1.72 5.88
CA LEU A 343 34.19 1.27 6.64
C LEU A 343 32.94 1.21 5.76
N ILE A 344 32.67 2.26 4.99
CA ILE A 344 31.57 2.30 4.01
C ILE A 344 31.72 1.18 2.98
N ASP A 345 32.93 0.93 2.47
CA ASP A 345 33.20 -0.16 1.53
C ASP A 345 32.85 -1.55 2.10
N GLY A 346 33.18 -1.81 3.37
CA GLY A 346 32.79 -3.08 4.01
C GLY A 346 31.29 -3.16 4.34
N ILE A 347 30.62 -2.05 4.67
CA ILE A 347 29.15 -2.03 4.78
C ILE A 347 28.51 -2.41 3.44
N LEU A 348 28.95 -1.78 2.34
CA LEU A 348 28.43 -2.07 1.00
C LEU A 348 28.71 -3.52 0.57
N SER A 349 29.87 -4.06 0.96
CA SER A 349 30.21 -5.48 0.78
C SER A 349 29.23 -6.40 1.51
N ASP A 350 28.90 -6.10 2.78
CA ASP A 350 27.94 -6.88 3.55
C ASP A 350 26.51 -6.71 3.02
N PHE A 351 26.12 -5.48 2.64
CA PHE A 351 24.82 -5.20 2.02
C PHE A 351 24.62 -6.00 0.74
N SER A 352 25.64 -6.10 -0.13
CA SER A 352 25.57 -6.85 -1.39
C SER A 352 25.20 -8.33 -1.20
N LYS A 353 25.44 -8.89 -0.01
CA LYS A 353 25.11 -10.28 0.35
C LYS A 353 23.65 -10.44 0.71
N ILE A 354 22.98 -9.41 1.21
CA ILE A 354 21.63 -9.47 1.79
C ILE A 354 20.62 -8.69 0.93
N PHE A 355 20.88 -7.42 0.68
CA PHE A 355 20.00 -6.52 -0.05
C PHE A 355 20.23 -6.66 -1.55
N LYS A 356 19.48 -7.57 -2.17
CA LYS A 356 19.59 -7.91 -3.60
C LYS A 356 18.91 -6.93 -4.55
N PHE A 357 18.27 -5.88 -4.04
CA PHE A 357 17.73 -4.86 -4.90
C PHE A 357 18.89 -4.13 -5.59
N LYS A 358 18.73 -3.79 -6.88
CA LYS A 358 19.85 -3.21 -7.63
C LYS A 358 20.25 -1.80 -7.16
N PHE A 359 19.42 -1.17 -6.32
CA PHE A 359 19.65 0.16 -5.79
C PHE A 359 20.05 0.10 -4.32
N VAL A 360 20.89 1.04 -3.90
CA VAL A 360 21.16 1.38 -2.50
C VAL A 360 20.96 2.88 -2.32
N HIS A 361 20.33 3.29 -1.22
CA HIS A 361 20.19 4.70 -0.89
C HIS A 361 21.36 5.11 -0.01
N LEU A 362 22.07 6.16 -0.39
CA LEU A 362 23.24 6.67 0.33
C LEU A 362 22.98 8.05 0.94
N GLY A 363 21.69 8.37 1.11
CA GLY A 363 21.17 9.63 1.61
C GLY A 363 21.86 10.85 1.01
N GLY A 364 22.53 11.61 1.87
CA GLY A 364 23.30 12.80 1.52
C GLY A 364 22.54 14.10 1.74
N ASP A 365 21.46 14.07 2.51
CA ASP A 365 20.67 15.22 2.93
C ASP A 365 21.29 15.96 4.12
N GLU A 366 20.85 17.22 4.29
CA GLU A 366 21.08 18.07 5.48
C GLU A 366 22.52 18.12 6.06
N VAL A 367 23.54 17.96 5.20
CA VAL A 367 24.94 17.88 5.65
C VAL A 367 25.44 19.22 6.19
N ASP A 368 25.72 19.29 7.49
CA ASP A 368 26.41 20.43 8.11
C ASP A 368 27.93 20.41 7.81
N THR A 369 28.31 20.98 6.68
CA THR A 369 29.71 21.07 6.25
C THR A 369 30.56 21.99 7.14
N SER A 370 29.95 22.84 7.98
CA SER A 370 30.66 23.75 8.88
C SER A 370 31.52 22.98 9.90
N CYS A 371 31.08 21.77 10.26
CA CYS A 371 31.80 20.88 11.17
C CYS A 371 33.23 20.56 10.68
N TRP A 372 33.41 20.38 9.38
CA TRP A 372 34.72 20.14 8.77
C TRP A 372 35.63 21.37 8.79
N ILE A 373 35.03 22.57 8.69
CA ILE A 373 35.78 23.82 8.79
C ILE A 373 36.22 24.06 10.23
N ILE A 374 35.37 23.87 11.22
CA ILE A 374 35.72 24.18 12.62
C ILE A 374 36.75 23.20 13.19
N THR A 375 36.77 21.96 12.70
CA THR A 375 37.69 20.91 13.15
C THR A 375 39.13 21.13 12.62
N PRO A 376 40.15 21.42 13.45
CA PRO A 376 41.48 21.83 12.98
C PRO A 376 42.19 20.83 12.07
N ARG A 377 42.05 19.53 12.36
CA ARG A 377 42.64 18.45 11.54
C ARG A 377 42.01 18.40 10.15
N VAL A 378 40.68 18.43 10.08
CA VAL A 378 39.92 18.38 8.82
C VAL A 378 40.15 19.65 8.01
N ARG A 379 40.13 20.83 8.63
CA ARG A 379 40.51 22.10 8.00
C ARG A 379 41.91 22.06 7.37
N SER A 380 42.89 21.53 8.11
CA SER A 380 44.26 21.41 7.60
C SER A 380 44.33 20.47 6.38
N TRP A 381 43.53 19.41 6.38
CA TRP A 381 43.38 18.52 5.23
C TRP A 381 42.72 19.23 4.03
N LEU A 382 41.63 19.98 4.25
CA LEU A 382 40.97 20.78 3.21
C LEU A 382 41.94 21.75 2.53
N HIS A 383 42.72 22.50 3.33
CA HIS A 383 43.75 23.40 2.81
C HIS A 383 44.83 22.67 2.01
N LYS A 384 45.25 21.48 2.45
CA LYS A 384 46.24 20.67 1.74
C LYS A 384 45.71 20.13 0.41
N GLN A 385 44.42 19.79 0.33
CA GLN A 385 43.76 19.34 -0.90
C GLN A 385 43.34 20.49 -1.81
N GLY A 386 43.37 21.74 -1.33
CA GLY A 386 42.87 22.90 -2.06
C GLY A 386 41.34 22.86 -2.26
N MET A 387 40.61 22.27 -1.31
CA MET A 387 39.16 22.08 -1.36
C MET A 387 38.45 23.03 -0.39
N SER A 388 37.31 23.58 -0.81
CA SER A 388 36.31 24.10 0.13
C SER A 388 35.57 22.95 0.84
N ASP A 389 34.76 23.28 1.82
CA ASP A 389 33.87 22.33 2.49
C ASP A 389 32.78 21.79 1.54
N SER A 390 32.27 22.62 0.63
CA SER A 390 31.37 22.17 -0.45
C SER A 390 32.06 21.23 -1.43
N ASP A 391 33.33 21.50 -1.81
CA ASP A 391 34.12 20.60 -2.65
C ASP A 391 34.37 19.27 -1.93
N ALA A 392 34.56 19.29 -0.60
CA ALA A 392 34.74 18.08 0.20
C ALA A 392 33.47 17.24 0.30
N TYR A 393 32.29 17.88 0.41
CA TYR A 393 31.01 17.19 0.34
C TYR A 393 30.84 16.52 -1.04
N GLN A 394 31.15 17.24 -2.13
CA GLN A 394 31.14 16.68 -3.48
C GLN A 394 32.11 15.48 -3.60
N TYR A 395 33.33 15.64 -3.09
CA TYR A 395 34.35 14.60 -3.07
C TYR A 395 33.87 13.35 -2.33
N PHE A 396 33.26 13.51 -1.16
CA PHE A 396 32.71 12.41 -0.38
C PHE A 396 31.66 11.64 -1.16
N VAL A 397 30.62 12.35 -1.65
CA VAL A 397 29.50 11.75 -2.40
C VAL A 397 30.00 10.98 -3.61
N LEU A 398 30.87 11.59 -4.43
CA LEU A 398 31.40 10.93 -5.64
C LEU A 398 32.30 9.73 -5.31
N ARG A 399 33.10 9.80 -4.22
CA ARG A 399 33.94 8.68 -3.79
C ARG A 399 33.07 7.50 -3.32
N VAL A 400 32.00 7.76 -2.59
CA VAL A 400 31.08 6.72 -2.09
C VAL A 400 30.21 6.15 -3.22
N GLN A 401 29.73 6.97 -4.15
CA GLN A 401 29.05 6.49 -5.37
C GLN A 401 29.92 5.49 -6.14
N LYS A 402 31.23 5.77 -6.27
CA LYS A 402 32.17 4.85 -6.92
C LYS A 402 32.32 3.52 -6.16
N LEU A 403 32.31 3.55 -4.83
CA LEU A 403 32.34 2.32 -4.02
C LEU A 403 31.06 1.50 -4.23
N ALA A 404 29.88 2.12 -4.15
CA ALA A 404 28.60 1.44 -4.37
C ALA A 404 28.51 0.77 -5.76
N LEU A 405 28.95 1.47 -6.82
CA LEU A 405 29.05 0.89 -8.17
C LEU A 405 29.97 -0.33 -8.22
N SER A 406 31.06 -0.34 -7.46
CA SER A 406 32.01 -1.46 -7.43
C SER A 406 31.43 -2.73 -6.77
N HIS A 407 30.40 -2.58 -5.92
CA HIS A 407 29.61 -3.68 -5.34
C HIS A 407 28.38 -4.07 -6.16
N GLY A 408 28.19 -3.46 -7.35
CA GLY A 408 27.11 -3.78 -8.28
C GLY A 408 25.81 -3.01 -8.02
N TYR A 409 25.81 -1.99 -7.16
CA TYR A 409 24.66 -1.14 -6.93
C TYR A 409 24.60 0.07 -7.87
N GLU A 410 23.39 0.46 -8.25
CA GLU A 410 23.07 1.81 -8.68
C GLU A 410 22.71 2.67 -7.46
N ILE A 411 23.00 3.97 -7.49
CA ILE A 411 22.90 4.84 -6.32
C ILE A 411 21.63 5.66 -6.35
N ILE A 412 20.99 5.78 -5.19
CA ILE A 412 19.99 6.81 -4.92
C ILE A 412 20.58 7.78 -3.89
N ASN A 413 20.43 9.07 -4.14
CA ASN A 413 20.78 10.13 -3.20
C ASN A 413 19.61 11.11 -3.08
N TRP A 414 19.46 11.74 -1.91
CA TRP A 414 18.56 12.87 -1.74
C TRP A 414 19.01 14.07 -2.59
N GLU A 415 18.07 14.96 -2.86
CA GLU A 415 18.22 16.00 -3.87
C GLU A 415 19.25 17.07 -3.56
N GLU A 416 19.68 17.25 -2.31
CA GLU A 416 20.76 18.15 -1.94
C GLU A 416 22.02 17.87 -2.76
N THR A 417 22.34 16.60 -2.98
CA THR A 417 23.47 16.21 -3.84
C THR A 417 23.33 16.78 -5.26
N PHE A 418 22.12 16.82 -5.82
CA PHE A 418 21.87 17.42 -7.12
C PHE A 418 21.80 18.95 -7.06
N ASN A 419 21.20 19.51 -6.02
CA ASN A 419 21.08 20.96 -5.84
C ASN A 419 22.45 21.63 -5.68
N HIS A 420 23.41 20.97 -5.04
CA HIS A 420 24.77 21.46 -4.88
C HIS A 420 25.66 21.20 -6.10
N PHE A 421 25.56 20.03 -6.74
CA PHE A 421 26.56 19.59 -7.74
C PHE A 421 26.00 19.44 -9.17
N GLY A 422 24.68 19.47 -9.33
CA GLY A 422 23.98 19.33 -10.60
C GLY A 422 24.41 18.09 -11.38
N SER A 423 24.80 18.28 -12.64
CA SER A 423 25.23 17.22 -13.55
C SER A 423 26.61 16.62 -13.24
N LYS A 424 27.30 17.07 -12.19
CA LYS A 424 28.58 16.47 -11.75
C LYS A 424 28.39 15.12 -11.05
N LEU A 425 27.17 14.77 -10.63
CA LEU A 425 26.84 13.44 -10.10
C LEU A 425 27.12 12.34 -11.14
N ASN A 426 27.31 11.12 -10.68
CA ASN A 426 27.41 9.99 -11.59
C ASN A 426 26.14 9.87 -12.45
N PRO A 427 26.23 9.65 -13.78
CA PRO A 427 25.05 9.50 -14.64
C PRO A 427 24.11 8.34 -14.25
N GLN A 428 24.61 7.36 -13.50
CA GLN A 428 23.80 6.26 -12.94
C GLN A 428 23.11 6.63 -11.62
N THR A 429 23.31 7.83 -11.07
CA THR A 429 22.61 8.27 -9.87
C THR A 429 21.12 8.52 -10.17
N VAL A 430 20.27 8.06 -9.26
CA VAL A 430 18.87 8.45 -9.16
C VAL A 430 18.77 9.51 -8.08
N VAL A 431 18.12 10.63 -8.36
CA VAL A 431 17.90 11.69 -7.40
C VAL A 431 16.53 11.50 -6.76
N HIS A 432 16.46 11.54 -5.44
CA HIS A 432 15.22 11.44 -4.68
C HIS A 432 14.82 12.83 -4.16
N ASN A 433 13.71 13.36 -4.66
CA ASN A 433 13.27 14.74 -4.46
C ASN A 433 12.22 14.86 -3.35
N TRP A 434 12.42 15.76 -2.39
CA TRP A 434 11.57 15.88 -1.20
C TRP A 434 11.19 17.32 -0.80
N LEU A 435 12.07 18.32 -0.91
CA LEU A 435 11.89 19.71 -0.51
C LEU A 435 10.71 20.41 -1.20
N GLY A 436 10.41 20.05 -2.45
CA GLY A 436 9.26 20.56 -3.19
C GLY A 436 9.34 20.40 -4.71
N GLY A 437 8.42 21.05 -5.43
CA GLY A 437 8.30 20.94 -6.88
C GLY A 437 9.46 21.55 -7.67
N GLY A 438 9.63 21.09 -8.91
CA GLY A 438 10.59 21.64 -9.89
C GLY A 438 11.94 20.93 -9.94
N VAL A 439 12.41 20.32 -8.85
CA VAL A 439 13.69 19.58 -8.88
C VAL A 439 13.59 18.33 -9.75
N ALA A 440 12.47 17.60 -9.69
CA ALA A 440 12.25 16.46 -10.58
C ALA A 440 12.38 16.83 -12.07
N GLU A 441 11.84 17.99 -12.48
CA GLU A 441 11.98 18.50 -13.85
C GLU A 441 13.44 18.83 -14.20
N ASN A 442 14.17 19.47 -13.28
CA ASN A 442 15.58 19.82 -13.47
C ASN A 442 16.48 18.58 -13.56
N VAL A 443 16.23 17.57 -12.72
CA VAL A 443 16.96 16.30 -12.69
C VAL A 443 16.82 15.57 -14.04
N VAL A 444 15.59 15.43 -14.54
CA VAL A 444 15.38 14.72 -15.81
C VAL A 444 15.92 15.50 -17.01
N LYS A 445 15.88 16.84 -16.98
CA LYS A 445 16.52 17.71 -17.99
C LYS A 445 18.04 17.58 -17.97
N ALA A 446 18.65 17.36 -16.79
CA ALA A 446 20.08 17.09 -16.64
C ALA A 446 20.48 15.68 -17.09
N GLY A 447 19.52 14.84 -17.51
CA GLY A 447 19.79 13.49 -18.01
C GLY A 447 19.89 12.43 -16.90
N LEU A 448 19.54 12.76 -15.67
CA LEU A 448 19.49 11.83 -14.53
C LEU A 448 18.08 11.23 -14.38
N ARG A 449 17.93 10.30 -13.45
CA ARG A 449 16.65 9.67 -13.08
C ARG A 449 16.15 10.24 -11.76
N CYS A 450 14.84 10.22 -11.55
CA CYS A 450 14.20 10.83 -10.38
C CYS A 450 13.20 9.89 -9.70
N ILE A 451 13.12 9.98 -8.37
CA ILE A 451 12.01 9.51 -7.53
C ILE A 451 11.41 10.73 -6.83
N VAL A 452 10.08 10.84 -6.79
CA VAL A 452 9.38 11.99 -6.20
C VAL A 452 8.80 11.63 -4.83
N SER A 453 9.05 12.47 -3.83
CA SER A 453 8.53 12.36 -2.45
C SER A 453 8.20 13.72 -1.80
N ASN A 454 7.86 14.74 -2.62
CA ASN A 454 7.41 16.08 -2.19
C ASN A 454 6.81 16.15 -0.77
N GLN A 455 7.50 16.80 0.16
CA GLN A 455 7.19 16.82 1.59
C GLN A 455 5.89 17.53 1.95
N ASP A 456 5.39 18.41 1.08
CA ASP A 456 4.10 19.08 1.24
C ASP A 456 2.92 18.15 0.92
N LYS A 457 3.19 16.96 0.37
CA LYS A 457 2.16 15.98 -0.03
C LYS A 457 2.42 14.56 0.44
N TRP A 458 3.64 14.04 0.35
CA TRP A 458 3.97 12.61 0.53
C TRP A 458 4.76 12.29 1.80
N TYR A 459 4.91 13.24 2.73
CA TYR A 459 5.41 12.99 4.07
C TYR A 459 4.25 12.69 5.02
N LEU A 460 4.22 11.47 5.56
CA LEU A 460 3.13 10.97 6.38
C LEU A 460 3.21 11.51 7.82
N ASP A 461 4.39 11.79 8.33
CA ASP A 461 4.66 12.41 9.62
C ASP A 461 4.19 13.89 9.69
N HIS A 462 3.99 14.56 8.54
CA HIS A 462 3.46 15.93 8.45
C HIS A 462 1.92 16.05 8.60
N TYR A 463 1.21 14.97 8.94
CA TYR A 463 -0.27 14.95 9.10
C TYR A 463 -1.07 15.49 7.89
N ILE A 464 -0.49 15.43 6.69
CA ILE A 464 -1.14 15.85 5.45
C ILE A 464 -2.35 14.94 5.15
N ARG A 465 -3.42 15.53 4.59
CA ARG A 465 -4.68 14.83 4.30
C ARG A 465 -4.53 13.89 3.11
N TRP A 466 -5.27 12.79 3.11
CA TRP A 466 -5.20 11.78 2.05
C TRP A 466 -5.53 12.32 0.65
N GLN A 467 -6.34 13.39 0.52
CA GLN A 467 -6.63 14.02 -0.76
C GLN A 467 -5.39 14.64 -1.41
N ASP A 468 -4.53 15.24 -0.58
CA ASP A 468 -3.31 15.89 -1.02
C ASP A 468 -2.29 14.81 -1.46
N PHE A 469 -2.22 13.68 -0.73
CA PHE A 469 -1.49 12.47 -1.16
C PHE A 469 -1.98 11.93 -2.50
N TYR A 470 -3.31 11.83 -2.68
CA TYR A 470 -3.90 11.33 -3.92
C TYR A 470 -3.63 12.25 -5.12
N SER A 471 -3.52 13.56 -4.87
CA SER A 471 -3.40 14.59 -5.92
C SER A 471 -1.96 14.87 -6.36
N ASN A 472 -0.95 14.40 -5.63
CA ASN A 472 0.44 14.60 -6.00
C ASN A 472 0.77 13.89 -7.33
N GLU A 473 1.27 14.61 -8.33
CA GLU A 473 1.54 14.04 -9.65
C GLU A 473 3.05 13.99 -9.92
N PRO A 474 3.69 12.80 -9.95
CA PRO A 474 5.14 12.69 -10.16
C PRO A 474 5.68 13.31 -11.45
N LEU A 475 4.83 13.46 -12.47
CA LEU A 475 5.20 14.06 -13.76
C LEU A 475 4.81 15.55 -13.86
N GLU A 476 4.44 16.18 -12.74
CA GLU A 476 4.07 17.60 -12.68
C GLU A 476 5.18 18.48 -13.29
N ASN A 477 4.79 19.41 -14.17
CA ASN A 477 5.67 20.31 -14.93
C ASN A 477 6.62 19.66 -15.95
N ILE A 478 6.66 18.33 -16.09
CA ILE A 478 7.49 17.66 -17.10
C ILE A 478 6.71 17.55 -18.42
N THR A 479 6.77 18.58 -19.25
CA THR A 479 6.02 18.65 -20.53
C THR A 479 6.62 17.79 -21.65
N ASN A 480 7.93 17.53 -21.61
CA ASN A 480 8.57 16.65 -22.58
C ASN A 480 8.35 15.17 -22.21
N HIS A 481 7.48 14.50 -22.97
CA HIS A 481 7.11 13.10 -22.76
C HIS A 481 8.30 12.12 -22.85
N GLU A 482 9.36 12.43 -23.58
CA GLU A 482 10.56 11.57 -23.65
C GLU A 482 11.26 11.47 -22.29
N LEU A 483 11.14 12.51 -21.46
CA LEU A 483 11.71 12.57 -20.13
C LEU A 483 10.88 11.83 -19.07
N HIS A 484 9.62 11.46 -19.37
CA HIS A 484 8.75 10.76 -18.40
C HIS A 484 9.35 9.43 -17.95
N SER A 485 10.05 8.73 -18.85
CA SER A 485 10.73 7.45 -18.55
C SER A 485 11.86 7.58 -17.51
N ARG A 486 12.33 8.80 -17.23
CA ARG A 486 13.38 9.07 -16.24
C ARG A 486 12.81 9.26 -14.84
N VAL A 487 11.51 9.51 -14.69
CA VAL A 487 10.82 9.47 -13.40
C VAL A 487 10.43 8.02 -13.12
N LEU A 488 11.13 7.38 -12.19
CA LEU A 488 10.94 5.95 -11.92
C LEU A 488 9.60 5.65 -11.25
N GLY A 489 9.10 6.66 -10.53
CA GLY A 489 7.86 6.68 -9.79
C GLY A 489 7.96 7.59 -8.58
N GLY A 490 7.42 7.15 -7.45
CA GLY A 490 7.35 7.97 -6.25
C GLY A 490 7.48 7.17 -4.97
N GLU A 491 7.58 7.89 -3.88
CA GLU A 491 7.68 7.34 -2.53
C GLU A 491 6.91 8.19 -1.54
N VAL A 492 6.25 7.53 -0.60
CA VAL A 492 5.71 8.17 0.60
C VAL A 492 6.65 7.91 1.77
N CYS A 493 6.92 8.94 2.57
CA CYS A 493 7.90 8.87 3.65
C CYS A 493 7.22 8.83 5.00
N MET A 494 7.64 7.90 5.86
CA MET A 494 7.27 7.89 7.28
C MET A 494 8.55 8.00 8.10
N TRP A 495 8.94 9.24 8.41
CA TRP A 495 10.03 9.53 9.32
C TRP A 495 9.66 9.22 10.77
N GLY A 496 10.66 8.90 11.57
CA GLY A 496 10.50 8.22 12.85
C GLY A 496 10.62 9.12 14.07
N GLU A 497 10.77 10.44 13.96
CA GLU A 497 11.05 11.34 15.10
C GLU A 497 9.97 11.27 16.18
N LEU A 498 8.71 11.07 15.77
CA LEU A 498 7.53 11.01 16.65
C LEU A 498 6.71 9.73 16.46
N ILE A 499 7.23 8.74 15.73
CA ILE A 499 6.51 7.55 15.28
C ILE A 499 7.24 6.30 15.73
N ASP A 500 6.51 5.36 16.36
CA ASP A 500 7.04 4.08 16.81
C ASP A 500 6.10 2.91 16.47
N ALA A 501 6.35 1.74 17.07
CA ALA A 501 5.54 0.55 16.87
C ALA A 501 4.05 0.72 17.25
N ALA A 502 3.71 1.69 18.11
CA ALA A 502 2.36 1.88 18.63
C ALA A 502 1.44 2.60 17.64
N ASP A 503 1.98 3.45 16.76
CA ASP A 503 1.18 4.35 15.92
C ASP A 503 1.53 4.33 14.42
N ILE A 504 2.65 3.72 14.01
CA ILE A 504 3.08 3.69 12.60
C ILE A 504 1.99 3.17 11.64
N GLU A 505 1.27 2.10 11.99
CA GLU A 505 0.20 1.55 11.12
C GLU A 505 -0.92 2.59 10.86
N GLN A 506 -1.32 3.33 11.89
CA GLN A 506 -2.41 4.30 11.85
C GLN A 506 -2.00 5.56 11.11
N MET A 507 -0.72 5.90 11.17
CA MET A 507 -0.14 7.04 10.48
C MET A 507 0.08 6.73 8.99
N VAL A 508 0.61 5.55 8.64
CA VAL A 508 0.83 5.17 7.24
C VAL A 508 -0.52 4.98 6.51
N TRP A 509 -1.45 4.24 7.10
CA TRP A 509 -2.67 3.81 6.42
C TRP A 509 -3.90 4.58 6.87
N PRO A 510 -4.78 5.04 5.95
CA PRO A 510 -4.84 4.71 4.52
C PRO A 510 -4.15 5.73 3.60
N ARG A 511 -3.40 6.70 4.12
CA ARG A 511 -2.79 7.78 3.32
C ARG A 511 -1.80 7.27 2.28
N ALA A 512 -0.95 6.31 2.63
CA ALA A 512 -0.07 5.64 1.68
C ALA A 512 -0.84 4.89 0.58
N ALA A 513 -2.04 4.37 0.87
CA ALA A 513 -2.89 3.76 -0.15
C ALA A 513 -3.37 4.78 -1.20
N ALA A 514 -3.59 6.04 -0.79
CA ALA A 514 -3.95 7.12 -1.69
C ALA A 514 -2.85 7.39 -2.74
N ALA A 515 -1.59 7.46 -2.29
CA ALA A 515 -0.42 7.57 -3.17
C ALA A 515 -0.21 6.30 -4.02
N ALA A 516 -0.48 5.12 -3.47
CA ALA A 516 -0.37 3.86 -4.21
C ALA A 516 -1.27 3.83 -5.45
N GLU A 517 -2.51 4.36 -5.36
CA GLU A 517 -3.38 4.44 -6.53
C GLU A 517 -2.86 5.41 -7.58
N ARG A 518 -2.34 6.57 -7.16
CA ARG A 518 -1.68 7.54 -8.06
C ARG A 518 -0.50 6.92 -8.84
N MET A 519 0.25 6.04 -8.19
CA MET A 519 1.42 5.37 -8.78
C MET A 519 1.08 4.10 -9.58
N TRP A 520 -0.09 3.50 -9.35
CA TRP A 520 -0.54 2.29 -10.03
C TRP A 520 -1.45 2.60 -11.22
N THR A 521 -2.51 3.38 -11.01
CA THR A 521 -3.57 3.63 -11.97
C THR A 521 -3.11 4.56 -13.09
N SER A 522 -3.53 4.29 -14.33
CA SER A 522 -3.18 5.16 -15.46
C SER A 522 -3.76 6.57 -15.28
N TYR A 523 -3.03 7.57 -15.77
CA TYR A 523 -3.38 8.98 -15.51
C TYR A 523 -4.80 9.35 -15.98
N ASP A 524 -5.25 8.78 -17.11
CA ASP A 524 -6.59 9.00 -17.67
C ASP A 524 -7.74 8.38 -16.84
N LYS A 525 -7.41 7.45 -15.93
CA LYS A 525 -8.36 6.77 -15.04
C LYS A 525 -8.38 7.34 -13.63
N LEU A 526 -7.41 8.17 -13.28
CA LEU A 526 -7.38 8.84 -12.00
C LEU A 526 -8.49 9.89 -11.94
N ALA A 527 -9.25 9.90 -10.83
CA ALA A 527 -10.22 10.96 -10.57
C ALA A 527 -9.54 12.33 -10.50
N LYS A 528 -10.22 13.35 -11.04
CA LYS A 528 -9.77 14.74 -10.98
C LYS A 528 -10.03 15.35 -9.60
N ASP A 529 -11.19 15.06 -9.02
CA ASP A 529 -11.50 15.40 -7.64
C ASP A 529 -11.23 14.16 -6.76
N PRO A 530 -10.32 14.23 -5.78
CA PRO A 530 -10.09 13.12 -4.84
C PRO A 530 -11.37 12.66 -4.13
N ASN A 531 -12.36 13.54 -3.91
CA ASN A 531 -13.60 13.17 -3.25
C ASN A 531 -14.43 12.12 -4.02
N ASP A 532 -14.25 12.02 -5.34
CA ASP A 532 -14.89 11.02 -6.18
C ASP A 532 -14.44 9.59 -5.83
N VAL A 533 -13.25 9.45 -5.23
CA VAL A 533 -12.68 8.14 -4.85
C VAL A 533 -12.80 7.83 -3.37
N ARG A 534 -13.37 8.77 -2.59
CA ARG A 534 -13.49 8.66 -1.13
C ARG A 534 -14.24 7.40 -0.68
N SER A 535 -15.28 6.98 -1.40
CA SER A 535 -16.07 5.79 -1.05
C SER A 535 -15.23 4.51 -1.19
N ARG A 536 -14.49 4.37 -2.29
CA ARG A 536 -13.58 3.24 -2.52
C ARG A 536 -12.43 3.21 -1.53
N LEU A 537 -11.80 4.36 -1.23
CA LEU A 537 -10.72 4.42 -0.24
C LEU A 537 -11.24 4.08 1.16
N SER A 538 -12.43 4.57 1.53
CA SER A 538 -13.09 4.21 2.80
C SER A 538 -13.37 2.71 2.90
N HIS A 539 -13.85 2.10 1.82
CA HIS A 539 -14.03 0.65 1.74
C HIS A 539 -12.71 -0.08 1.91
N PHE A 540 -11.67 0.33 1.18
CA PHE A 540 -10.34 -0.28 1.26
C PHE A 540 -9.71 -0.13 2.66
N ARG A 541 -9.86 1.02 3.32
CA ARG A 541 -9.46 1.21 4.72
C ARG A 541 -10.15 0.21 5.66
N CYS A 542 -11.42 -0.11 5.41
CA CYS A 542 -12.11 -1.14 6.18
C CYS A 542 -11.59 -2.56 5.90
N LEU A 543 -11.24 -2.87 4.65
CA LEU A 543 -10.55 -4.11 4.30
C LEU A 543 -9.20 -4.24 5.02
N LEU A 544 -8.42 -3.16 5.14
CA LEU A 544 -7.18 -3.16 5.91
C LEU A 544 -7.42 -3.54 7.38
N ASN A 545 -8.41 -2.93 8.03
CA ASN A 545 -8.76 -3.24 9.42
C ASN A 545 -9.23 -4.69 9.61
N GLN A 546 -10.02 -5.22 8.68
CA GLN A 546 -10.45 -6.64 8.68
C GLN A 546 -9.28 -7.62 8.51
N ARG A 547 -8.19 -7.16 7.90
CA ARG A 547 -6.94 -7.92 7.71
C ARG A 547 -5.96 -7.73 8.87
N GLY A 548 -6.36 -7.01 9.93
CA GLY A 548 -5.52 -6.77 11.11
C GLY A 548 -4.51 -5.64 10.96
N ILE A 549 -4.65 -4.79 9.93
CA ILE A 549 -3.87 -3.57 9.76
C ILE A 549 -4.64 -2.41 10.38
N ALA A 550 -4.07 -1.77 11.41
CA ALA A 550 -4.72 -0.70 12.16
C ALA A 550 -4.75 0.61 11.38
N ALA A 551 -5.53 0.68 10.31
CA ALA A 551 -5.62 1.85 9.45
C ALA A 551 -6.47 2.96 10.10
N GLY A 552 -5.92 4.18 10.17
CA GLY A 552 -6.59 5.37 10.69
C GLY A 552 -7.89 5.70 9.94
N PRO A 553 -8.78 6.51 10.53
CA PRO A 553 -9.97 7.01 9.83
C PRO A 553 -9.58 7.98 8.71
N LEU A 554 -10.37 8.05 7.63
CA LEU A 554 -10.14 9.04 6.56
C LEU A 554 -10.54 10.46 6.99
N GLU A 555 -11.76 10.61 7.52
CA GLU A 555 -12.38 11.90 7.89
C GLU A 555 -13.54 11.69 8.90
N GLY A 556 -13.94 12.75 9.61
CA GLY A 556 -15.23 12.86 10.33
C GLY A 556 -15.15 12.81 11.87
N LEU A 557 -16.19 13.38 12.53
CA LEU A 557 -16.38 13.38 14.00
C LEU A 557 -16.95 12.06 14.56
N GLY A 558 -16.97 10.98 13.75
CA GLY A 558 -17.57 9.69 14.09
C GLY A 558 -18.39 9.07 12.95
N LEU A 559 -18.76 7.80 13.12
CA LEU A 559 -19.60 7.04 12.17
C LEU A 559 -21.08 7.35 12.40
N THR A 560 -21.84 7.70 11.35
CA THR A 560 -23.29 7.93 11.44
C THR A 560 -24.10 6.91 10.62
N ARG A 561 -25.40 6.75 10.94
CA ARG A 561 -26.31 5.77 10.33
C ARG A 561 -27.60 6.48 9.86
N PRO A 562 -28.02 6.44 8.58
CA PRO A 562 -27.27 6.37 7.33
C PRO A 562 -27.34 7.71 6.54
N PHE A 563 -26.23 8.45 6.46
CA PHE A 563 -25.81 9.32 5.33
C PHE A 563 -24.38 9.85 5.63
N GLY A 564 -23.35 9.26 5.01
CA GLY A 564 -21.94 9.68 5.14
C GLY A 564 -21.23 9.30 6.46
N PRO A 565 -19.87 9.39 6.47
CA PRO A 565 -19.03 8.19 6.32
C PRO A 565 -19.62 7.05 7.18
N GLY A 566 -20.36 6.18 6.51
CA GLY A 566 -21.09 5.10 7.16
C GLY A 566 -20.14 4.11 7.83
N SER A 567 -20.70 3.22 8.66
CA SER A 567 -19.97 2.04 9.13
C SER A 567 -19.26 1.35 7.96
N CYS A 568 -18.14 0.66 8.23
CA CYS A 568 -17.38 -0.14 7.26
C CYS A 568 -18.19 -1.13 6.39
N TYR A 569 -19.49 -1.26 6.66
CA TYR A 569 -20.38 -2.30 6.17
C TYR A 569 -21.71 -1.76 5.62
N THR A 570 -21.93 -0.44 5.58
CA THR A 570 -23.17 0.12 5.01
C THR A 570 -23.01 0.42 3.53
N LYS A 571 -23.62 -0.47 2.73
CA LYS A 571 -24.38 -0.10 1.53
C LYS A 571 -25.66 0.63 1.93
#